data_AF-A0AAD4LME0-F1
#
_entry.id   AF-A0AAD4LME0-F1
#
_cell.length_a   1.000
_cell.length_b   1.000
_cell.length_c   1.000
_cell.angle_alpha   90.00
_cell.angle_beta   90.00
_cell.angle_gamma   90.00
#
_symmetry.space_group_name_H-M   'P 1'
#
loop_
_entity.id
_entity.type
_entity.pdbx_description
1 polymer ?
#
loop_
_entity_poly.entity_id
_entity_poly.type
_entity_poly.pdbx_seq_one_letter_code
_entity_poly.pdbx_strand_id
1 'polypeptide(L)'
;EPCEVLEAYNQVELTITGDGTHLAPWHTKLGFQPYPAIATLNSISPNGGMIPCLKSRSAIPWYPIAFIEFQKDADGKVTREGPWREKDDLAAYDAWAVSLIRDSMPSFYILSTEEARVPTPLEEADDKLKPYFDWAQRFVARSESCHVREEDMPGHIKYMFDECEYSSDYSPVLHRGSKAEASWLARVTQDHVQRVHETLELELECELHALHKATCPPREVNSFRVLLMRDARMTRRPALCVVKLTCWDVLSSSFDSATAGHFKEGQRFQVSLAHITHLGFVLSSSAIDHESDAHAEKCLNGPPFRRLACVRQLE
;
A
#
# COMPACT_ATOMS: atom_id res chain seq x y z
N GLU A 1 -1.17 20.46 20.64
CA GLU A 1 -0.31 20.39 21.83
C GLU A 1 -1.21 20.11 23.04
N PRO A 2 -0.75 19.33 24.03
CA PRO A 2 -1.49 19.17 25.27
C PRO A 2 -1.60 20.53 25.97
N CYS A 3 -2.82 20.91 26.37
CA CYS A 3 -3.11 22.21 26.97
C CYS A 3 -4.09 22.01 28.13
N GLU A 4 -3.99 22.84 29.17
CA GLU A 4 -4.93 22.80 30.29
C GLU A 4 -6.33 23.26 29.86
N VAL A 5 -7.39 22.63 30.37
CA VAL A 5 -8.79 22.88 29.95
C VAL A 5 -9.19 24.35 30.04
N LEU A 6 -8.69 25.07 31.05
CA LEU A 6 -9.01 26.48 31.25
C LEU A 6 -8.25 27.41 30.30
N GLU A 7 -7.04 27.03 29.89
CA GLU A 7 -6.22 27.78 28.93
C GLU A 7 -6.76 27.61 27.50
N ALA A 8 -7.36 26.45 27.20
CA ALA A 8 -7.90 26.11 25.90
C ALA A 8 -9.24 26.80 25.56
N TYR A 9 -9.87 27.54 26.49
CA TYR A 9 -11.25 28.03 26.38
C TYR A 9 -11.53 28.85 25.11
N ASN A 10 -10.57 29.67 24.66
CA ASN A 10 -10.71 30.51 23.47
C ASN A 10 -10.01 29.92 22.23
N GLN A 11 -9.36 28.77 22.35
CA GLN A 11 -8.50 28.18 21.32
C GLN A 11 -9.07 26.88 20.74
N VAL A 12 -9.91 26.18 21.49
CA VAL A 12 -10.42 24.86 21.13
C VAL A 12 -11.94 24.86 21.09
N GLU A 13 -12.50 24.30 20.02
CA GLU A 13 -13.93 24.10 19.86
C GLU A 13 -14.25 22.60 19.88
N LEU A 14 -15.31 22.23 20.60
CA LEU A 14 -15.90 20.90 20.51
C LEU A 14 -17.08 20.92 19.54
N THR A 15 -16.89 20.36 18.35
CA THR A 15 -17.99 20.22 17.37
C THR A 15 -18.83 18.99 17.68
N ILE A 16 -20.12 19.22 17.95
CA ILE A 16 -21.10 18.16 18.20
C ILE A 16 -21.98 18.00 16.95
N THR A 17 -22.11 16.77 16.44
CA THR A 17 -22.96 16.45 15.29
C THR A 17 -24.30 15.88 15.73
N GLY A 18 -25.38 16.24 15.02
CA GLY A 18 -26.74 15.79 15.31
C GLY A 18 -26.90 14.27 15.23
N ASP A 19 -26.39 13.65 14.17
CA ASP A 19 -26.49 12.19 14.00
C ASP A 19 -25.48 11.40 14.84
N GLY A 20 -24.54 12.12 15.46
CA GLY A 20 -23.57 11.56 16.41
C GLY A 20 -24.00 11.64 17.87
N THR A 21 -25.14 12.25 18.16
CA THR A 21 -25.62 12.44 19.53
C THR A 21 -27.02 11.90 19.75
N HIS A 22 -27.31 11.58 21.01
CA HIS A 22 -28.63 11.16 21.45
C HIS A 22 -28.89 11.70 22.85
N LEU A 23 -30.15 11.93 23.19
CA LEU A 23 -30.53 12.34 24.55
C LEU A 23 -30.18 11.24 25.55
N ALA A 24 -29.50 11.62 26.62
CA ALA A 24 -29.17 10.72 27.72
C ALA A 24 -30.27 10.79 28.81
N PRO A 25 -30.60 9.67 29.48
CA PRO A 25 -31.45 9.70 30.67
C PRO A 25 -30.91 10.65 31.75
N TRP A 26 -31.81 11.22 32.57
CA TRP A 26 -31.46 12.21 33.60
C TRP A 26 -30.43 11.73 34.63
N HIS A 27 -30.35 10.41 34.86
CA HIS A 27 -29.44 9.78 35.83
C HIS A 27 -28.12 9.29 35.19
N THR A 28 -27.87 9.61 33.93
CA THR A 28 -26.66 9.16 33.22
C THR A 28 -25.43 9.82 33.81
N LYS A 29 -24.40 9.02 34.11
CA LYS A 29 -23.12 9.52 34.59
C LYS A 29 -22.41 10.32 33.49
N LEU A 30 -21.97 11.54 33.84
CA LEU A 30 -21.15 12.37 32.96
C LEU A 30 -19.77 11.74 32.76
N GLY A 31 -19.22 11.88 31.55
CA GLY A 31 -17.90 11.37 31.17
C GLY A 31 -17.96 10.41 29.99
N PHE A 32 -16.88 9.67 29.78
CA PHE A 32 -16.75 8.72 28.68
C PHE A 32 -17.68 7.53 28.85
N GLN A 33 -18.33 7.15 27.74
CA GLN A 33 -19.18 5.97 27.67
C GLN A 33 -18.40 4.81 27.03
N PRO A 34 -18.55 3.57 27.53
CA PRO A 34 -17.83 2.41 27.02
C PRO A 34 -18.32 1.92 25.66
N TYR A 35 -19.53 2.34 25.24
CA TYR A 35 -20.13 1.91 23.98
C TYR A 35 -20.50 3.12 23.12
N PRO A 36 -20.29 3.03 21.78
CA PRO A 36 -20.70 4.09 20.88
C PRO A 36 -22.23 4.20 20.84
N ALA A 37 -22.73 5.42 20.65
CA ALA A 37 -24.14 5.63 20.37
C ALA A 37 -24.50 4.96 19.03
N ILE A 38 -25.55 4.14 19.03
CA ILE A 38 -26.03 3.45 17.84
C ILE A 38 -27.22 4.24 17.29
N ALA A 39 -27.02 4.88 16.15
CA ALA A 39 -28.09 5.56 15.43
C ALA A 39 -29.02 4.55 14.75
N THR A 40 -30.26 4.97 14.54
CA THR A 40 -31.25 4.24 13.73
C THR A 40 -31.52 5.02 12.46
N LEU A 41 -31.88 4.37 11.36
CA LEU A 41 -32.14 5.04 10.09
C LEU A 41 -33.23 6.12 10.19
N ASN A 42 -34.19 5.96 11.09
CA ASN A 42 -35.26 6.93 11.31
C ASN A 42 -34.81 8.20 12.06
N SER A 43 -33.68 8.16 12.78
CA SER A 43 -33.18 9.30 13.55
C SER A 43 -32.16 10.14 12.78
N ILE A 44 -31.77 9.70 11.59
CA ILE A 44 -30.72 10.35 10.80
C ILE A 44 -31.29 11.52 10.01
N SER A 45 -30.59 12.65 10.03
CA SER A 45 -30.90 13.84 9.26
C SER A 45 -29.86 14.09 8.17
N PRO A 46 -30.23 14.57 6.97
CA PRO A 46 -29.26 14.83 5.89
C PRO A 46 -28.11 15.79 6.27
N ASN A 47 -28.38 16.72 7.18
CA ASN A 47 -27.41 17.71 7.66
C ASN A 47 -26.90 17.38 9.08
N GLY A 48 -27.21 16.20 9.63
CA GLY A 48 -26.87 15.85 11.00
C GLY A 48 -25.42 15.44 11.19
N GLY A 49 -24.65 15.30 10.11
CA GLY A 49 -23.19 15.11 10.15
C GLY A 49 -22.77 13.65 10.10
N MET A 50 -21.71 13.31 10.84
CA MET A 50 -21.13 11.96 10.85
C MET A 50 -21.91 11.03 11.77
N ILE A 51 -22.11 9.78 11.33
CA ILE A 51 -22.74 8.72 12.12
C ILE A 51 -21.66 7.85 12.76
N PRO A 52 -21.61 7.78 14.11
CA PRO A 52 -20.59 7.01 14.81
C PRO A 52 -20.80 5.51 14.62
N CYS A 53 -22.04 5.04 14.73
CA CYS A 53 -22.37 3.63 14.56
C CYS A 53 -23.82 3.47 14.07
N LEU A 54 -24.01 2.61 13.08
CA LEU A 54 -25.31 2.18 12.55
C LEU A 54 -25.36 0.65 12.55
N LYS A 55 -26.48 0.08 13.02
CA LYS A 55 -26.73 -1.37 12.89
C LYS A 55 -27.78 -1.62 11.83
N SER A 56 -27.37 -2.17 10.72
CA SER A 56 -28.21 -2.36 9.53
C SER A 56 -28.29 -3.82 9.10
N ARG A 57 -29.30 -4.12 8.31
CA ARG A 57 -29.52 -5.41 7.66
C ARG A 57 -29.59 -5.19 6.15
N SER A 58 -28.90 -6.02 5.37
CA SER A 58 -28.98 -5.97 3.91
C SER A 58 -30.40 -6.30 3.45
N ALA A 59 -30.94 -5.47 2.55
CA ALA A 59 -32.20 -5.68 1.86
C ALA A 59 -31.94 -5.97 0.37
N ILE A 60 -32.77 -6.82 -0.25
CA ILE A 60 -32.80 -6.99 -1.71
C ILE A 60 -33.59 -5.84 -2.36
N PRO A 61 -33.19 -5.36 -3.56
CA PRO A 61 -31.99 -5.73 -4.33
C PRO A 61 -30.79 -4.80 -4.10
N TRP A 62 -29.56 -5.34 -4.15
CA TRP A 62 -28.33 -4.54 -4.25
C TRP A 62 -27.92 -4.33 -5.71
N TYR A 63 -27.19 -3.26 -5.98
CA TYR A 63 -26.67 -2.96 -7.32
C TYR A 63 -25.43 -3.85 -7.64
N PRO A 64 -25.13 -4.12 -8.92
CA PRO A 64 -23.87 -4.77 -9.29
C PRO A 64 -22.66 -3.92 -8.88
N ILE A 65 -21.48 -4.55 -8.84
CA ILE A 65 -20.22 -3.83 -8.61
C ILE A 65 -19.98 -2.90 -9.80
N ALA A 66 -19.55 -1.68 -9.50
CA ALA A 66 -19.19 -0.68 -10.48
C ALA A 66 -17.81 -0.12 -10.17
N PHE A 67 -17.17 0.41 -11.20
CA PHE A 67 -15.80 0.91 -11.14
C PHE A 67 -15.78 2.39 -11.51
N ILE A 68 -14.99 3.17 -10.79
CA ILE A 68 -14.75 4.58 -11.08
C ILE A 68 -13.25 4.80 -11.16
N GLU A 69 -12.82 5.43 -12.23
CA GLU A 69 -11.44 5.81 -12.43
C GLU A 69 -11.24 7.29 -12.10
N PHE A 70 -10.17 7.58 -11.37
CA PHE A 70 -9.74 8.93 -11.04
C PHE A 70 -8.50 9.25 -11.86
N GLN A 71 -8.64 10.12 -12.85
CA GLN A 71 -7.52 10.63 -13.63
C GLN A 71 -7.06 11.96 -13.04
N LYS A 72 -5.75 12.15 -12.92
CA LYS A 72 -5.16 13.41 -12.48
C LYS A 72 -4.61 14.10 -13.71
N ASP A 73 -5.23 15.21 -14.09
CA ASP A 73 -4.73 16.07 -15.16
C ASP A 73 -3.41 16.75 -14.74
N ALA A 74 -2.63 17.23 -15.71
CA ALA A 74 -1.38 17.97 -15.46
C ALA A 74 -1.57 19.21 -14.56
N ASP A 75 -2.77 19.79 -14.55
CA ASP A 75 -3.16 20.93 -13.70
C ASP A 75 -3.54 20.52 -12.27
N GLY A 76 -3.40 19.24 -11.90
CA GLY A 76 -3.77 18.69 -10.59
C GLY A 76 -5.28 18.53 -10.39
N LYS A 77 -6.09 18.78 -11.42
CA LYS A 77 -7.53 18.55 -11.39
C LYS A 77 -7.81 17.06 -11.51
N VAL A 78 -8.59 16.53 -10.57
CA VAL A 78 -9.02 15.13 -10.60
C VAL A 78 -10.30 15.04 -11.43
N THR A 79 -10.21 14.40 -12.60
CA THR A 79 -11.36 14.02 -13.41
C THR A 79 -11.83 12.63 -13.01
N ARG A 80 -13.15 12.43 -13.06
CA ARG A 80 -13.80 11.19 -12.64
C ARG A 80 -14.47 10.57 -13.86
N GLU A 81 -14.00 9.41 -14.27
CA GLU A 81 -14.62 8.63 -15.34
C GLU A 81 -15.44 7.45 -14.78
N GLY A 82 -16.53 7.14 -15.47
CA GLY A 82 -17.48 6.10 -15.05
C GLY A 82 -18.78 6.66 -14.46
N PRO A 83 -19.60 5.80 -13.81
CA PRO A 83 -19.31 4.44 -13.35
C PRO A 83 -19.36 3.38 -14.46
N TRP A 84 -18.34 2.52 -14.52
CA TRP A 84 -18.20 1.42 -15.46
C TRP A 84 -18.75 0.12 -14.85
N ARG A 85 -19.26 -0.78 -15.69
CA ARG A 85 -19.52 -2.17 -15.27
C ARG A 85 -18.23 -2.98 -15.38
N GLU A 86 -18.18 -4.13 -14.73
CA GLU A 86 -17.03 -5.04 -14.76
C GLU A 86 -16.52 -5.33 -16.18
N LYS A 87 -17.42 -5.64 -17.12
CA LYS A 87 -17.03 -5.89 -18.52
C LYS A 87 -16.42 -4.66 -19.20
N ASP A 88 -16.96 -3.48 -18.91
CA ASP A 88 -16.51 -2.24 -19.55
C ASP A 88 -15.18 -1.78 -18.93
N ASP A 89 -14.98 -1.98 -17.63
CA ASP A 89 -13.72 -1.69 -16.94
C ASP A 89 -12.59 -2.65 -17.39
N LEU A 90 -12.90 -3.93 -17.62
CA LEU A 90 -11.98 -4.87 -18.23
C LEU A 90 -11.58 -4.43 -19.66
N ALA A 91 -12.54 -3.99 -20.47
CA ALA A 91 -12.24 -3.48 -21.81
C ALA A 91 -11.41 -2.18 -21.77
N ALA A 92 -11.67 -1.30 -20.80
CA ALA A 92 -10.86 -0.11 -20.57
C ALA A 92 -9.45 -0.46 -20.10
N TYR A 93 -9.32 -1.48 -19.25
CA TYR A 93 -8.04 -2.01 -18.81
C TYR A 93 -7.24 -2.58 -19.98
N ASP A 94 -7.87 -3.40 -20.83
CA ASP A 94 -7.24 -3.96 -22.02
C ASP A 94 -6.81 -2.84 -22.98
N ALA A 95 -7.67 -1.84 -23.20
CA ALA A 95 -7.34 -0.68 -24.05
C ALA A 95 -6.17 0.13 -23.48
N TRP A 96 -6.15 0.37 -22.17
CA TRP A 96 -5.04 1.03 -21.48
C TRP A 96 -3.76 0.20 -21.57
N ALA A 97 -3.83 -1.11 -21.38
CA ALA A 97 -2.68 -2.00 -21.50
C ALA A 97 -2.12 -2.01 -22.93
N VAL A 98 -3.00 -1.96 -23.95
CA VAL A 98 -2.58 -1.84 -25.35
C VAL A 98 -1.98 -0.47 -25.65
N SER A 99 -2.57 0.64 -25.18
CA SER A 99 -1.97 1.97 -25.35
C SER A 99 -0.65 2.07 -24.63
N LEU A 100 -0.55 1.47 -23.44
CA LEU A 100 0.68 1.38 -22.70
C LEU A 100 1.74 0.64 -23.51
N ILE A 101 1.47 -0.59 -23.95
CA ILE A 101 2.39 -1.36 -24.79
C ILE A 101 2.80 -0.55 -26.02
N ARG A 102 1.87 0.12 -26.70
CA ARG A 102 2.20 0.94 -27.89
C ARG A 102 3.09 2.14 -27.57
N ASP A 103 2.83 2.84 -26.47
CA ASP A 103 3.47 4.11 -26.15
C ASP A 103 4.75 3.89 -25.30
N SER A 104 4.88 2.74 -24.61
CA SER A 104 6.02 2.35 -23.78
C SER A 104 7.02 1.41 -24.46
N MET A 105 6.58 0.57 -25.41
CA MET A 105 7.47 -0.36 -26.14
C MET A 105 8.49 0.28 -27.07
N PRO A 106 8.35 1.52 -27.56
CA PRO A 106 9.47 2.17 -28.25
C PRO A 106 10.70 2.20 -27.34
N SER A 107 10.56 2.44 -26.03
CA SER A 107 11.74 2.54 -25.15
C SER A 107 12.40 1.21 -24.81
N PHE A 108 11.65 0.09 -24.79
CA PHE A 108 12.21 -1.22 -24.48
C PHE A 108 12.83 -1.91 -25.70
N TYR A 109 12.24 -1.76 -26.89
CA TYR A 109 12.81 -2.32 -28.13
C TYR A 109 13.86 -1.42 -28.79
N ILE A 110 13.80 -0.08 -28.66
CA ILE A 110 14.82 0.81 -29.25
C ILE A 110 16.20 0.61 -28.59
N LEU A 111 16.27 0.16 -27.33
CA LEU A 111 17.54 -0.24 -26.71
C LEU A 111 18.14 -1.52 -27.30
N SER A 112 17.35 -2.34 -27.99
CA SER A 112 17.78 -3.65 -28.50
C SER A 112 18.14 -3.67 -29.99
N THR A 113 17.68 -2.71 -30.79
CA THR A 113 17.72 -2.89 -32.25
C THR A 113 18.39 -1.83 -33.11
N GLU A 114 18.68 -0.58 -32.70
CA GLU A 114 19.39 0.31 -33.63
C GLU A 114 20.13 1.51 -32.96
N GLU A 115 21.46 1.46 -33.03
CA GLU A 115 22.37 2.62 -33.18
C GLU A 115 22.58 3.64 -32.03
N ALA A 116 22.42 3.26 -30.77
CA ALA A 116 23.08 3.97 -29.66
C ALA A 116 23.69 2.97 -28.66
N ARG A 117 24.99 2.74 -28.83
CA ARG A 117 25.87 1.93 -28.00
C ARG A 117 26.12 2.61 -26.65
N VAL A 118 25.06 2.91 -25.90
CA VAL A 118 25.16 3.28 -24.49
C VAL A 118 25.32 1.95 -23.74
N PRO A 119 26.47 1.69 -23.11
CA PRO A 119 26.63 0.51 -22.28
C PRO A 119 25.48 0.49 -21.28
N THR A 120 24.74 -0.61 -21.23
CA THR A 120 23.72 -0.72 -20.19
C THR A 120 24.41 -0.68 -18.83
N PRO A 121 23.75 -0.18 -17.77
CA PRO A 121 24.32 -0.18 -16.41
C PRO A 121 24.86 -1.58 -16.01
N LEU A 122 24.24 -2.64 -16.54
CA LEU A 122 24.71 -4.02 -16.41
C LEU A 122 26.04 -4.31 -17.11
N GLU A 123 26.26 -3.80 -18.33
CA GLU A 123 27.53 -3.99 -19.06
C GLU A 123 28.68 -3.23 -18.39
N GLU A 124 28.44 -2.01 -17.91
CA GLU A 124 29.45 -1.25 -17.14
C GLU A 124 29.78 -1.92 -15.81
N ALA A 125 28.77 -2.51 -15.16
CA ALA A 125 28.95 -3.29 -13.95
C ALA A 125 29.77 -4.57 -14.20
N ASP A 126 29.46 -5.32 -15.26
CA ASP A 126 30.19 -6.52 -15.65
C ASP A 126 31.66 -6.19 -15.96
N ASP A 127 31.91 -5.09 -16.66
CA ASP A 127 33.27 -4.60 -16.91
C ASP A 127 34.02 -4.21 -15.62
N LYS A 128 33.34 -3.63 -14.63
CA LYS A 128 33.92 -3.33 -13.31
C LYS A 128 34.17 -4.58 -12.47
N LEU A 129 33.36 -5.63 -12.63
CA LEU A 129 33.45 -6.88 -11.86
C LEU A 129 34.46 -7.89 -12.44
N LYS A 130 34.72 -7.85 -13.75
CA LYS A 130 35.69 -8.73 -14.43
C LYS A 130 37.06 -8.84 -13.76
N PRO A 131 37.71 -7.74 -13.32
CA PRO A 131 38.98 -7.82 -12.61
C PRO A 131 38.86 -8.63 -11.32
N TYR A 132 37.83 -8.39 -10.51
CA TYR A 132 37.61 -9.10 -9.25
C TYR A 132 37.33 -10.60 -9.45
N PHE A 133 36.64 -10.98 -10.52
CA PHE A 133 36.47 -12.39 -10.88
C PHE A 133 37.80 -13.07 -11.22
N ASP A 134 38.68 -12.42 -11.99
CA ASP A 134 40.03 -12.95 -12.26
C ASP A 134 40.85 -13.03 -10.97
N TRP A 135 40.80 -12.02 -10.11
CA TRP A 135 41.50 -12.00 -8.83
C TRP A 135 41.04 -13.16 -7.94
N ALA A 136 39.73 -13.35 -7.78
CA ALA A 136 39.15 -14.44 -7.00
C ALA A 136 39.62 -15.80 -7.53
N GLN A 137 39.59 -16.03 -8.85
CA GLN A 137 40.06 -17.28 -9.45
C GLN A 137 41.55 -17.54 -9.18
N ARG A 138 42.37 -16.50 -9.24
CA ARG A 138 43.83 -16.59 -9.04
C ARG A 138 44.20 -16.80 -7.58
N PHE A 139 43.49 -16.15 -6.67
CA PHE A 139 43.63 -16.38 -5.23
C PHE A 139 43.19 -17.80 -4.84
N VAL A 140 42.08 -18.28 -5.40
CA VAL A 140 41.63 -19.68 -5.22
C VAL A 140 42.68 -20.66 -5.75
N ALA A 141 43.20 -20.44 -6.95
CA ALA A 141 44.22 -21.31 -7.54
C ALA A 141 45.51 -21.38 -6.69
N ARG A 142 45.93 -20.25 -6.09
CA ARG A 142 47.10 -20.20 -5.19
C ARG A 142 46.86 -20.84 -3.82
N SER A 143 45.61 -20.82 -3.34
CA SER A 143 45.25 -21.34 -2.02
C SER A 143 45.38 -22.86 -1.87
N GLU A 144 45.45 -23.61 -2.99
CA GLU A 144 45.59 -25.07 -3.02
C GLU A 144 44.64 -25.80 -2.04
N SER A 145 43.37 -25.39 -1.96
CA SER A 145 42.35 -25.95 -1.03
C SER A 145 42.62 -25.73 0.46
N CYS A 146 43.37 -24.70 0.85
CA CYS A 146 43.47 -24.29 2.25
C CYS A 146 42.10 -23.81 2.77
N HIS A 147 41.41 -24.67 3.53
CA HIS A 147 40.18 -24.30 4.22
C HIS A 147 40.48 -23.45 5.44
N VAL A 148 39.92 -22.24 5.48
CA VAL A 148 40.02 -21.35 6.63
C VAL A 148 38.63 -21.16 7.25
N ARG A 149 38.55 -20.97 8.57
CA ARG A 149 37.29 -20.71 9.27
C ARG A 149 37.05 -19.21 9.33
N GLU A 150 35.81 -18.77 9.13
CA GLU A 150 35.42 -17.34 9.08
C GLU A 150 35.87 -16.51 10.29
N GLU A 151 35.98 -17.12 11.46
CA GLU A 151 36.30 -16.43 12.72
C GLU A 151 37.78 -16.01 12.84
N ASP A 152 38.67 -16.50 11.96
CA ASP A 152 40.13 -16.33 12.08
C ASP A 152 40.73 -15.33 11.07
N MET A 153 39.94 -14.42 10.49
CA MET A 153 40.45 -13.51 9.45
C MET A 153 41.52 -12.56 10.02
N PRO A 154 42.77 -12.61 9.50
CA PRO A 154 43.81 -11.70 9.95
C PRO A 154 43.48 -10.25 9.60
N GLY A 155 43.74 -9.32 10.52
CA GLY A 155 43.40 -7.91 10.34
C GLY A 155 44.08 -7.23 9.15
N HIS A 156 45.23 -7.76 8.69
CA HIS A 156 45.97 -7.21 7.56
C HIS A 156 45.42 -7.59 6.18
N ILE A 157 44.53 -8.59 6.09
CA ILE A 157 43.93 -9.03 4.81
C ILE A 157 43.16 -7.91 4.12
N LYS A 158 42.44 -7.09 4.90
CA LYS A 158 41.68 -5.97 4.35
C LYS A 158 42.61 -4.97 3.65
N TYR A 159 43.72 -4.61 4.30
CA TYR A 159 44.71 -3.71 3.70
C TYR A 159 45.37 -4.31 2.44
N MET A 160 45.57 -5.63 2.39
CA MET A 160 46.06 -6.31 1.19
C MET A 160 45.04 -6.27 0.05
N PHE A 161 43.74 -6.40 0.36
CA PHE A 161 42.67 -6.25 -0.62
C PHE A 161 42.59 -4.80 -1.13
N ASP A 162 42.66 -3.83 -0.22
CA ASP A 162 42.67 -2.40 -0.57
C ASP A 162 43.89 -2.06 -1.45
N GLU A 163 45.07 -2.63 -1.17
CA GLU A 163 46.28 -2.47 -1.98
C GLU A 163 46.07 -2.98 -3.43
N CYS A 164 45.36 -4.09 -3.61
CA CYS A 164 44.96 -4.59 -4.94
C CYS A 164 44.00 -3.60 -5.63
N GLU A 165 43.01 -3.07 -4.89
CA GLU A 165 42.01 -2.13 -5.43
C GLU A 165 42.65 -0.82 -5.89
N TYR A 166 43.59 -0.26 -5.11
CA TYR A 166 44.26 1.00 -5.46
C TYR A 166 45.28 0.87 -6.59
N SER A 167 45.98 -0.26 -6.67
CA SER A 167 47.04 -0.47 -7.68
C SER A 167 46.53 -1.03 -9.00
N SER A 168 45.31 -1.56 -9.02
CA SER A 168 44.72 -2.32 -10.14
C SER A 168 45.54 -3.54 -10.59
N ASP A 169 46.59 -3.91 -9.85
CA ASP A 169 47.43 -5.08 -10.09
C ASP A 169 47.55 -5.92 -8.82
N TYR A 170 46.98 -7.12 -8.87
CA TYR A 170 46.97 -8.08 -7.75
C TYR A 170 48.24 -8.94 -7.71
N SER A 171 49.07 -8.91 -8.76
CA SER A 171 50.28 -9.73 -8.88
C SER A 171 51.26 -9.57 -7.69
N PRO A 172 51.64 -8.36 -7.23
CA PRO A 172 52.59 -8.21 -6.13
C PRO A 172 52.04 -8.74 -4.80
N VAL A 173 50.76 -8.50 -4.53
CA VAL A 173 50.06 -8.99 -3.33
C VAL A 173 49.94 -10.51 -3.37
N LEU A 174 49.59 -11.06 -4.53
CA LEU A 174 49.54 -12.50 -4.76
C LEU A 174 50.91 -13.14 -4.52
N HIS A 175 52.00 -12.59 -5.07
CA HIS A 175 53.34 -13.17 -4.94
C HIS A 175 53.90 -13.11 -3.52
N ARG A 176 53.66 -12.02 -2.79
CA ARG A 176 54.12 -11.80 -1.42
C ARG A 176 53.30 -12.59 -0.38
N GLY A 177 52.00 -12.79 -0.63
CA GLY A 177 51.08 -13.45 0.29
C GLY A 177 51.33 -14.95 0.44
N SER A 178 51.14 -15.43 1.66
CA SER A 178 51.06 -16.86 2.01
C SER A 178 49.81 -17.52 1.42
N LYS A 179 49.79 -18.86 1.39
CA LYS A 179 48.63 -19.63 0.88
C LYS A 179 47.36 -19.39 1.70
N ALA A 180 47.49 -19.22 3.01
CA ALA A 180 46.37 -18.92 3.91
C ALA A 180 45.81 -17.51 3.64
N GLU A 181 46.69 -16.52 3.43
CA GLU A 181 46.29 -15.16 3.06
C GLU A 181 45.62 -15.12 1.69
N ALA A 182 46.08 -15.91 0.72
CA ALA A 182 45.42 -16.05 -0.58
C ALA A 182 44.02 -16.65 -0.45
N SER A 183 43.80 -17.63 0.44
CA SER A 183 42.46 -18.18 0.71
C SER A 183 41.51 -17.14 1.31
N TRP A 184 42.01 -16.29 2.21
CA TRP A 184 41.25 -15.18 2.76
C TRP A 184 40.94 -14.09 1.74
N LEU A 185 41.92 -13.72 0.91
CA LEU A 185 41.72 -12.77 -0.18
C LEU A 185 40.68 -13.27 -1.17
N ALA A 186 40.70 -14.56 -1.54
CA ALA A 186 39.67 -15.14 -2.39
C ALA A 186 38.25 -14.94 -1.83
N ARG A 187 38.06 -15.16 -0.52
CA ARG A 187 36.78 -14.94 0.14
C ARG A 187 36.38 -13.47 0.17
N VAL A 188 37.28 -12.58 0.58
CA VAL A 188 37.01 -11.14 0.63
C VAL A 188 36.66 -10.61 -0.77
N THR A 189 37.33 -11.09 -1.82
CA THR A 189 37.01 -10.73 -3.20
C THR A 189 35.64 -11.27 -3.63
N GLN A 190 35.30 -12.51 -3.30
CA GLN A 190 33.97 -13.07 -3.58
C GLN A 190 32.86 -12.31 -2.85
N ASP A 191 33.06 -12.01 -1.57
CA ASP A 191 32.16 -11.19 -0.76
C ASP A 191 31.98 -9.79 -1.36
N HIS A 192 33.06 -9.18 -1.82
CA HIS A 192 33.03 -7.86 -2.47
C HIS A 192 32.21 -7.91 -3.77
N VAL A 193 32.47 -8.91 -4.63
CA VAL A 193 31.69 -9.13 -5.87
C VAL A 193 30.22 -9.31 -5.56
N GLN A 194 29.88 -10.13 -4.55
CA GLN A 194 28.50 -10.37 -4.13
C GLN A 194 27.80 -9.07 -3.66
N ARG A 195 28.46 -8.26 -2.82
CA ARG A 195 27.89 -6.99 -2.34
C ARG A 195 27.69 -5.98 -3.47
N VAL A 196 28.64 -5.90 -4.40
CA VAL A 196 28.51 -5.03 -5.57
C VAL A 196 27.35 -5.50 -6.44
N HIS A 197 27.20 -6.81 -6.65
CA HIS A 197 26.07 -7.39 -7.37
C HIS A 197 24.72 -7.05 -6.73
N GLU A 198 24.56 -7.26 -5.43
CA GLU A 198 23.33 -6.95 -4.69
C GLU A 198 22.98 -5.45 -4.74
N THR A 199 24.01 -4.58 -4.69
CA THR A 199 23.83 -3.13 -4.79
C THR A 199 23.31 -2.75 -6.19
N LEU A 200 23.91 -3.32 -7.23
CA LEU A 200 23.50 -3.08 -8.62
C LEU A 200 22.11 -3.62 -8.93
N GLU A 201 21.76 -4.79 -8.39
CA GLU A 201 20.40 -5.34 -8.50
C GLU A 201 19.37 -4.37 -7.90
N LEU A 202 19.66 -3.82 -6.72
CA LEU A 202 18.77 -2.86 -6.06
C LEU A 202 18.68 -1.53 -6.81
N GLU A 203 19.80 -1.03 -7.34
CA GLU A 203 19.82 0.16 -8.20
C GLU A 203 18.98 -0.05 -9.46
N LEU A 204 19.15 -1.20 -10.13
CA LEU A 204 18.36 -1.57 -11.30
C LEU A 204 16.87 -1.69 -10.97
N GLU A 205 16.51 -2.35 -9.87
CA GLU A 205 15.12 -2.44 -9.42
C GLU A 205 14.53 -1.05 -9.14
N CYS A 206 15.29 -0.16 -8.50
CA CYS A 206 14.89 1.22 -8.28
C CYS A 206 14.67 2.00 -9.59
N GLU A 207 15.59 1.88 -10.55
CA GLU A 207 15.48 2.51 -11.86
C GLU A 207 14.31 1.95 -12.67
N LEU A 208 14.14 0.63 -12.71
CA LEU A 208 13.00 -0.03 -13.34
C LEU A 208 11.69 0.42 -12.69
N HIS A 209 11.65 0.56 -11.36
CA HIS A 209 10.47 1.03 -10.65
C HIS A 209 10.18 2.51 -10.93
N ALA A 210 11.20 3.35 -11.04
CA ALA A 210 11.07 4.75 -11.41
C ALA A 210 10.59 4.91 -12.85
N LEU A 211 11.16 4.14 -13.78
CA LEU A 211 10.75 4.11 -15.19
C LEU A 211 9.34 3.55 -15.34
N HIS A 212 8.99 2.49 -14.62
CA HIS A 212 7.63 1.97 -14.54
C HIS A 212 6.66 3.07 -14.10
N LYS A 213 6.96 3.80 -13.02
CA LYS A 213 6.11 4.92 -12.56
C LYS A 213 5.97 6.04 -13.58
N ALA A 214 7.03 6.36 -14.32
CA ALA A 214 7.05 7.44 -15.30
C ALA A 214 6.32 7.08 -16.60
N THR A 215 6.55 5.87 -17.11
CA THR A 215 6.00 5.41 -18.40
C THR A 215 4.63 4.74 -18.25
N CYS A 216 4.36 4.15 -17.08
CA CYS A 216 3.15 3.40 -16.78
C CYS A 216 2.54 3.90 -15.45
N PRO A 217 1.90 5.08 -15.43
CA PRO A 217 1.17 5.51 -14.26
C PRO A 217 0.04 4.49 -13.99
N PRO A 218 -0.05 3.90 -12.78
CA PRO A 218 -1.09 2.95 -12.47
C PRO A 218 -2.46 3.64 -12.53
N ARG A 219 -3.46 2.99 -13.14
CA ARG A 219 -4.83 3.49 -13.15
C ARG A 219 -5.36 3.54 -11.71
N GLU A 220 -5.82 4.70 -11.26
CA GLU A 220 -6.44 4.87 -9.94
C GLU A 220 -7.93 4.49 -10.04
N VAL A 221 -8.21 3.18 -10.13
CA VAL A 221 -9.57 2.63 -10.23
C VAL A 221 -10.05 2.16 -8.86
N ASN A 222 -11.20 2.65 -8.44
CA ASN A 222 -11.86 2.20 -7.22
C ASN A 222 -13.13 1.41 -7.56
N SER A 223 -13.22 0.20 -7.02
CA SER A 223 -14.46 -0.58 -7.03
C SER A 223 -15.43 -0.05 -6.00
N PHE A 224 -16.73 -0.06 -6.30
CA PHE A 224 -17.76 0.27 -5.32
C PHE A 224 -19.05 -0.49 -5.61
N ARG A 225 -19.90 -0.58 -4.59
CA ARG A 225 -21.21 -1.23 -4.69
C ARG A 225 -22.22 -0.47 -3.85
N VAL A 226 -23.41 -0.26 -4.41
CA VAL A 226 -24.51 0.36 -3.69
C VAL A 226 -25.39 -0.73 -3.09
N LEU A 227 -25.51 -0.71 -1.77
CA LEU A 227 -26.32 -1.61 -0.97
C LEU A 227 -27.59 -0.91 -0.53
N LEU A 228 -28.72 -1.62 -0.58
CA LEU A 228 -29.94 -1.20 0.10
C LEU A 228 -29.95 -1.80 1.50
N MET A 229 -30.08 -0.95 2.50
CA MET A 229 -30.03 -1.35 3.91
C MET A 229 -31.27 -0.87 4.67
N ARG A 230 -31.67 -1.66 5.66
CA ARG A 230 -32.71 -1.33 6.64
C ARG A 230 -32.12 -1.38 8.05
N ASP A 231 -32.80 -0.81 9.03
CA ASP A 231 -32.40 -0.96 10.43
C ASP A 231 -32.40 -2.44 10.83
N ALA A 232 -31.31 -2.88 11.48
CA ALA A 232 -31.24 -4.23 12.07
C ALA A 232 -32.11 -4.34 13.33
N ARG A 233 -32.30 -3.23 14.04
CA ARG A 233 -33.11 -3.14 15.26
C ARG A 233 -34.56 -2.84 14.89
N MET A 234 -35.36 -3.88 14.73
CA MET A 234 -36.82 -3.74 14.59
C MET A 234 -37.45 -3.61 15.98
N THR A 235 -37.70 -2.39 16.44
CA THR A 235 -38.56 -2.17 17.62
C THR A 235 -40.02 -2.25 17.22
N ARG A 236 -40.72 -3.35 17.55
CA ARG A 236 -42.19 -3.60 17.45
C ARG A 236 -42.93 -3.25 16.13
N ARG A 237 -42.32 -2.51 15.20
CA ARG A 237 -42.85 -1.99 13.94
C ARG A 237 -41.81 -2.23 12.84
N PRO A 238 -42.24 -2.53 11.61
CA PRO A 238 -41.33 -2.70 10.49
C PRO A 238 -40.61 -1.37 10.21
N ALA A 239 -39.28 -1.44 10.00
CA ALA A 239 -38.51 -0.30 9.55
C ALA A 239 -38.94 0.05 8.12
N LEU A 240 -39.63 1.18 7.96
CA LEU A 240 -40.07 1.68 6.65
C LEU A 240 -38.94 2.38 5.89
N CYS A 241 -37.92 2.87 6.60
CA CYS A 241 -36.80 3.55 5.98
C CYS A 241 -35.84 2.53 5.36
N VAL A 242 -35.58 2.73 4.06
CA VAL A 242 -34.53 2.03 3.31
C VAL A 242 -33.52 3.07 2.88
N VAL A 243 -32.25 2.74 3.07
CA VAL A 243 -31.15 3.63 2.79
C VAL A 243 -30.23 3.03 1.74
N LYS A 244 -29.69 3.90 0.88
CA LYS A 244 -28.62 3.58 -0.06
C LYS A 244 -27.27 3.81 0.61
N LEU A 245 -26.47 2.77 0.63
CA LEU A 245 -25.15 2.77 1.23
C LEU A 245 -24.13 2.33 0.18
N THR A 246 -23.26 3.26 -0.18
CA THR A 246 -22.18 3.08 -1.16
C THR A 246 -20.95 2.57 -0.42
N CYS A 247 -20.67 1.28 -0.59
CA CYS A 247 -19.42 0.68 -0.13
C CYS A 247 -18.36 0.87 -1.21
N TRP A 248 -17.23 1.48 -0.87
CA TRP A 248 -16.05 1.59 -1.70
C TRP A 248 -15.05 0.50 -1.35
N ASP A 249 -14.24 0.18 -2.35
CA ASP A 249 -13.22 -0.87 -2.33
C ASP A 249 -13.80 -2.24 -1.95
N VAL A 250 -14.87 -2.59 -2.65
CA VAL A 250 -15.70 -3.76 -2.35
C VAL A 250 -14.95 -5.06 -2.64
N LEU A 251 -14.02 -5.05 -3.59
CA LEU A 251 -13.19 -6.20 -3.91
C LEU A 251 -12.12 -6.49 -2.85
N SER A 252 -11.70 -5.50 -2.05
CA SER A 252 -10.80 -5.74 -0.91
C SER A 252 -11.57 -6.21 0.33
N SER A 253 -12.88 -5.91 0.42
CA SER A 253 -13.74 -6.42 1.49
C SER A 253 -14.13 -7.87 1.26
N SER A 254 -13.67 -8.76 2.15
CA SER A 254 -14.15 -10.14 2.24
C SER A 254 -14.96 -10.30 3.53
N PHE A 255 -16.11 -10.97 3.42
CA PHE A 255 -17.01 -11.28 4.53
C PHE A 255 -17.20 -12.80 4.60
N ASP A 256 -17.55 -13.34 5.77
CA ASP A 256 -17.51 -14.77 6.10
C ASP A 256 -17.91 -15.70 4.94
N SER A 257 -16.97 -16.54 4.51
CA SER A 257 -17.10 -17.65 3.53
C SER A 257 -17.62 -17.29 2.13
N ALA A 258 -17.79 -16.00 1.81
CA ALA A 258 -18.26 -15.56 0.49
C ALA A 258 -17.12 -14.97 -0.36
N THR A 259 -17.27 -15.03 -1.69
CA THR A 259 -16.40 -14.33 -2.65
C THR A 259 -16.33 -12.84 -2.29
N ALA A 260 -15.14 -12.25 -2.41
CA ALA A 260 -14.93 -10.84 -2.11
C ALA A 260 -15.98 -9.94 -2.80
N GLY A 261 -16.51 -8.98 -2.06
CA GLY A 261 -17.54 -8.08 -2.53
C GLY A 261 -18.96 -8.66 -2.66
N HIS A 262 -19.19 -9.91 -2.29
CA HIS A 262 -20.53 -10.51 -2.30
C HIS A 262 -21.27 -10.26 -0.98
N PHE A 263 -22.50 -9.75 -1.08
CA PHE A 263 -23.41 -9.55 0.05
C PHE A 263 -24.60 -10.46 -0.12
N LYS A 264 -25.02 -11.14 0.96
CA LYS A 264 -26.24 -11.97 0.97
C LYS A 264 -27.40 -11.20 1.60
N GLU A 265 -28.62 -11.51 1.19
CA GLU A 265 -29.81 -10.91 1.79
C GLU A 265 -29.91 -11.27 3.27
N GLY A 266 -30.29 -10.28 4.07
CA GLY A 266 -30.60 -10.51 5.47
C GLY A 266 -29.38 -10.59 6.38
N GLN A 267 -28.16 -10.49 5.85
CA GLN A 267 -26.93 -10.31 6.63
C GLN A 267 -27.01 -9.03 7.44
N ARG A 268 -26.46 -9.08 8.66
CA ARG A 268 -26.44 -7.96 9.59
C ARG A 268 -25.06 -7.34 9.60
N PHE A 269 -25.03 -6.02 9.57
CA PHE A 269 -23.81 -5.24 9.55
C PHE A 269 -23.85 -4.19 10.66
N GLN A 270 -22.69 -4.00 11.28
CA GLN A 270 -22.39 -2.81 12.06
C GLN A 270 -21.48 -1.93 11.21
N VAL A 271 -21.98 -0.74 10.91
CA VAL A 271 -21.29 0.26 10.10
C VAL A 271 -20.84 1.37 11.04
N SER A 272 -19.55 1.67 11.06
CA SER A 272 -18.95 2.70 11.91
C SER A 272 -18.36 3.83 11.07
N LEU A 273 -18.47 5.06 11.58
CA LEU A 273 -17.95 6.28 10.94
C LEU A 273 -18.51 6.54 9.53
N ALA A 274 -19.82 6.40 9.36
CA ALA A 274 -20.45 6.66 8.06
C ALA A 274 -20.68 8.17 7.85
N HIS A 275 -20.31 8.67 6.68
CA HIS A 275 -20.62 10.04 6.25
C HIS A 275 -21.89 10.07 5.39
N ILE A 276 -22.78 11.02 5.69
CA ILE A 276 -23.93 11.33 4.86
C ILE A 276 -23.46 12.27 3.76
N THR A 277 -23.70 11.89 2.52
CA THR A 277 -23.62 12.78 1.37
C THR A 277 -25.02 12.99 0.82
N HIS A 278 -25.24 14.05 0.02
CA HIS A 278 -26.54 14.40 -0.58
C HIS A 278 -27.20 13.25 -1.40
N LEU A 279 -26.51 12.13 -1.63
CA LEU A 279 -26.97 10.97 -2.41
C LEU A 279 -26.94 9.63 -1.64
N GLY A 280 -26.55 9.60 -0.36
CA GLY A 280 -26.49 8.38 0.45
C GLY A 280 -25.31 8.31 1.41
N PHE A 281 -25.11 7.15 2.04
CA PHE A 281 -23.96 6.89 2.90
C PHE A 281 -22.75 6.48 2.08
N VAL A 282 -21.59 7.03 2.42
CA VAL A 282 -20.32 6.63 1.82
C VAL A 282 -19.52 5.86 2.84
N LEU A 283 -19.05 4.67 2.45
CA LEU A 283 -18.12 3.86 3.23
C LEU A 283 -16.85 3.60 2.45
N SER A 284 -15.69 3.91 3.01
CA SER A 284 -14.40 3.49 2.46
C SER A 284 -13.91 2.27 3.24
N SER A 285 -13.89 1.11 2.60
CA SER A 285 -13.30 -0.10 3.17
C SER A 285 -11.78 0.07 3.25
N SER A 286 -11.22 -0.02 4.46
CA SER A 286 -9.90 -0.59 4.65
C SER A 286 -10.06 -1.78 5.59
N ALA A 287 -9.55 -2.95 5.18
CA ALA A 287 -9.50 -4.13 6.03
C ALA A 287 -8.89 -3.78 7.38
N ILE A 288 -9.60 -4.09 8.46
CA ILE A 288 -9.01 -4.11 9.80
C ILE A 288 -8.40 -5.50 9.94
N ASP A 289 -7.08 -5.59 9.75
CA ASP A 289 -6.32 -6.65 10.37
C ASP A 289 -6.44 -6.51 11.89
N HIS A 290 -6.54 -7.64 12.57
CA HIS A 290 -6.96 -7.78 13.96
C HIS A 290 -6.04 -7.14 15.03
N GLU A 291 -5.11 -6.26 14.67
CA GLU A 291 -4.16 -5.65 15.61
C GLU A 291 -4.03 -4.12 15.48
N SER A 292 -4.24 -3.48 16.63
CA SER A 292 -3.79 -2.16 17.06
C SER A 292 -4.68 -0.93 16.77
N ASP A 293 -4.94 -0.21 17.87
CA ASP A 293 -5.56 1.13 17.96
C ASP A 293 -4.84 2.22 17.13
N ALA A 294 -3.68 1.93 16.54
CA ALA A 294 -2.89 2.85 15.74
C ALA A 294 -3.52 3.20 14.37
N HIS A 295 -4.43 2.36 13.85
CA HIS A 295 -5.10 2.63 12.58
C HIS A 295 -6.20 3.70 12.67
N ALA A 296 -6.81 3.89 13.86
CA ALA A 296 -7.88 4.85 14.07
C ALA A 296 -7.43 6.32 13.92
N GLU A 297 -6.17 6.63 14.26
CA GLU A 297 -5.61 7.99 14.10
C GLU A 297 -5.37 8.37 12.63
N LYS A 298 -5.04 7.42 11.76
CA LYS A 298 -4.95 7.66 10.30
C LYS A 298 -6.32 7.91 9.67
N CYS A 299 -7.40 7.38 10.26
CA CYS A 299 -8.78 7.56 9.77
C CYS A 299 -9.31 8.99 9.88
N LEU A 300 -8.80 9.80 10.82
CA LEU A 300 -9.30 11.15 11.12
C LEU A 300 -8.64 12.25 10.28
N ASN A 301 -7.39 12.03 9.85
CA ASN A 301 -6.53 13.04 9.22
C ASN A 301 -6.48 13.00 7.67
N GLY A 302 -7.27 12.14 7.03
CA GLY A 302 -7.42 12.14 5.57
C GLY A 302 -8.33 13.28 5.05
N PRO A 303 -8.25 13.64 3.75
CA PRO A 303 -9.22 14.54 3.12
C PRO A 303 -10.65 13.99 3.34
N PRO A 304 -11.71 14.83 3.32
CA PRO A 304 -13.06 14.45 3.73
C PRO A 304 -13.64 13.23 2.98
N PHE A 305 -13.09 12.88 1.82
CA PHE A 305 -13.46 11.69 1.03
C PHE A 305 -12.65 10.42 1.36
N ARG A 306 -11.64 10.49 2.22
CA ARG A 306 -10.75 9.38 2.64
C ARG A 306 -10.85 9.02 4.13
N ARG A 307 -11.79 9.61 4.88
CA ARG A 307 -12.06 9.16 6.26
C ARG A 307 -12.62 7.74 6.21
N LEU A 308 -11.95 6.81 6.89
CA LEU A 308 -12.16 5.37 6.77
C LEU A 308 -13.42 4.95 7.54
N ALA A 309 -14.36 4.32 6.85
CA ALA A 309 -15.59 3.81 7.45
C ALA A 309 -15.51 2.29 7.54
N CYS A 310 -15.70 1.74 8.74
CA CYS A 310 -15.50 0.32 8.98
C CYS A 310 -16.82 -0.43 8.94
N VAL A 311 -16.86 -1.54 8.19
CA VAL A 311 -18.01 -2.45 8.14
C VAL A 311 -17.64 -3.76 8.81
N ARG A 312 -18.40 -4.13 9.83
CA ARG A 312 -18.26 -5.42 10.51
C ARG A 312 -19.53 -6.23 10.33
N GLN A 313 -19.41 -7.47 9.86
CA GLN A 313 -20.55 -8.40 9.86
C GLN A 313 -20.86 -8.81 11.30
N LEU A 314 -22.15 -8.84 11.64
CA LEU A 314 -22.65 -9.34 12.91
C LEU A 314 -23.21 -10.75 12.69
N GLU A 315 -22.91 -11.66 13.62
CA GLU A 315 -23.53 -12.99 13.72
C GLU A 315 -25.04 -12.91 14.03
#